data_AF-A0A4Q3SFD0-F1
#
_entry.id   AF-A0A4Q3SFD0-F1
#
_cell.length_a   1.000
_cell.length_b   1.000
_cell.length_c   1.000
_cell.angle_alpha   90.00
_cell.angle_beta   90.00
_cell.angle_gamma   90.00
#
_symmetry.space_group_name_H-M   'P 1'
#
loop_
_entity.id
_entity.type
_entity.pdbx_description
1 polymer ?
#
loop_
_entity_poly.entity_id
_entity_poly.type
_entity_poly.pdbx_seq_one_letter_code
_entity_poly.pdbx_strand_id
1 'polypeptide(L)'
;MKMRFSFAAVVLLLLITCVSSAQDQTCPLNINFSGGTLVNWSATTGLIEGGSTSYPLPNALSTIPEYTMAVTGIQVNITSSTDHFGKFPTIPTVNGYAYNYSIKLGSSTTSFDLSSGDRNPGGFIRTVSYRINVPAGPADVPYTMTYAYALVLENGTHNSNEQPLFKA
;
A
#
# COMPACT_ATOMS: atom_id res chain seq x y z
N MET A 1 23.83 44.58 43.03
CA MET A 1 23.53 43.15 43.28
C MET A 1 23.90 42.37 42.01
N LYS A 2 25.04 41.65 42.01
CA LYS A 2 25.53 40.91 40.82
C LYS A 2 24.89 39.52 40.79
N MET A 3 24.00 39.27 39.83
CA MET A 3 23.35 37.98 39.63
C MET A 3 24.38 36.99 39.07
N ARG A 4 24.73 35.96 39.86
CA ARG A 4 25.63 34.87 39.45
C ARG A 4 24.77 33.74 38.90
N PHE A 5 24.69 33.61 37.58
CA PHE A 5 24.06 32.45 36.95
C PHE A 5 24.98 31.24 37.10
N SER A 6 24.48 30.17 37.72
CA SER A 6 25.22 28.92 37.86
C SER A 6 25.31 28.24 36.49
N PHE A 7 26.52 27.87 36.05
CA PHE A 7 26.78 27.24 34.76
C PHE A 7 25.94 25.97 34.55
N ALA A 8 25.70 25.22 35.63
CA ALA A 8 24.84 24.03 35.62
C ALA A 8 23.36 24.36 35.29
N ALA A 9 22.86 25.52 35.73
CA ALA A 9 21.49 25.94 35.43
C ALA A 9 21.32 26.34 33.96
N VAL A 10 22.37 26.90 33.34
CA VAL A 10 22.37 27.24 31.90
C VAL A 10 22.41 25.98 31.03
N VAL A 11 23.23 24.99 31.41
CA VAL A 11 23.32 23.70 30.69
C VAL A 11 22.02 22.90 30.79
N LEU A 12 21.38 22.87 31.96
CA LEU A 12 20.10 22.20 32.15
C LEU A 12 18.97 22.86 31.32
N LEU A 13 18.97 24.19 31.20
CA LEU A 13 18.01 24.92 30.39
C LEU A 13 18.18 24.64 28.88
N LEU A 14 19.43 24.51 28.41
CA LEU A 14 19.75 24.15 27.03
C LEU A 14 19.32 22.73 26.66
N LEU A 15 19.47 21.77 27.59
CA LEU A 15 19.03 20.38 27.40
C LEU A 15 17.50 20.25 27.32
N ILE A 16 16.75 21.09 28.03
CA ILE A 16 15.27 21.09 27.99
C ILE A 16 14.74 21.69 26.68
N THR A 17 15.46 22.62 26.05
CA THR A 17 15.03 23.22 24.77
C THR A 17 15.34 22.37 23.53
N CYS A 18 16.12 21.29 23.67
CA CYS A 18 16.58 20.49 22.53
C CYS A 18 15.62 19.33 22.15
N VAL A 19 14.58 19.08 22.94
CA VAL A 19 13.69 17.90 22.78
C VAL A 19 12.46 18.10 21.90
N SER A 20 12.25 19.26 21.27
CA SER A 20 10.95 19.55 20.62
C SER A 20 11.06 20.10 19.21
N SER A 21 11.74 19.37 18.34
CA SER A 21 11.63 19.55 16.88
C SER A 21 11.30 18.22 16.20
N ALA A 22 10.35 17.47 16.78
CA ALA A 22 9.65 16.47 16.00
C ALA A 22 8.78 17.21 14.99
N GLN A 23 8.98 16.94 13.70
CA GLN A 23 8.12 17.45 12.64
C GLN A 23 6.69 17.00 12.95
N ASP A 24 5.78 17.94 13.19
CA ASP A 24 4.35 17.67 13.38
C ASP A 24 3.68 17.33 12.04
N GLN A 25 4.37 16.56 11.20
CA GLN A 25 3.82 16.06 9.95
C GLN A 25 2.94 14.88 10.30
N THR A 26 1.65 15.17 10.54
CA THR A 26 0.65 14.14 10.77
C THR A 26 0.63 13.20 9.56
N CYS A 27 1.15 11.99 9.71
CA CYS A 27 1.08 10.99 8.65
C CYS A 27 -0.39 10.76 8.31
N PRO A 28 -0.78 10.78 7.01
CA PRO A 28 -2.17 10.55 6.64
C PRO A 28 -2.67 9.22 7.20
N LEU A 29 -3.83 9.24 7.85
CA LEU A 29 -4.36 8.08 8.56
C LEU A 29 -4.57 6.90 7.61
N ASN A 30 -4.10 5.72 8.02
CA ASN A 30 -4.26 4.48 7.27
C ASN A 30 -3.63 4.47 5.86
N ILE A 31 -2.71 5.39 5.56
CA ILE A 31 -1.97 5.40 4.28
C ILE A 31 -1.08 4.15 4.09
N ASN A 32 -0.71 3.50 5.18
CA ASN A 32 0.06 2.26 5.19
C ASN A 32 -0.82 1.03 5.49
N PHE A 33 -2.15 1.16 5.43
CA PHE A 33 -3.12 0.11 5.76
C PHE A 33 -3.12 -0.38 7.23
N SER A 34 -2.53 0.40 8.15
CA SER A 34 -2.43 0.07 9.58
C SER A 34 -3.75 -0.08 10.33
N GLY A 35 -4.84 0.46 9.78
CA GLY A 35 -6.20 0.26 10.29
C GLY A 35 -6.82 -1.08 9.88
N GLY A 36 -6.10 -1.93 9.14
CA GLY A 36 -6.56 -3.25 8.72
C GLY A 36 -7.73 -3.26 7.74
N THR A 37 -8.12 -2.09 7.24
CA THR A 37 -9.23 -1.86 6.33
C THR A 37 -8.80 -0.86 5.25
N LEU A 38 -9.66 -0.65 4.27
CA LEU A 38 -9.51 0.36 3.24
C LEU A 38 -10.03 1.73 3.69
N VAL A 39 -10.14 2.01 5.00
CA VAL A 39 -10.64 3.33 5.44
C VAL A 39 -9.71 4.41 4.90
N ASN A 40 -10.25 5.50 4.34
CA ASN A 40 -9.52 6.53 3.58
C ASN A 40 -8.97 6.11 2.20
N TRP A 41 -9.20 4.88 1.76
CA TRP A 41 -8.92 4.40 0.40
C TRP A 41 -10.23 4.17 -0.38
N SER A 42 -10.39 4.76 -1.56
CA SER A 42 -11.40 4.29 -2.51
C SER A 42 -10.86 3.11 -3.29
N ALA A 43 -11.74 2.24 -3.76
CA ALA A 43 -11.37 1.10 -4.58
C ALA A 43 -12.35 0.88 -5.73
N THR A 44 -11.89 0.18 -6.77
CA THR A 44 -12.73 -0.25 -7.89
C THR A 44 -12.27 -1.63 -8.35
N THR A 45 -13.22 -2.52 -8.62
CA THR A 45 -13.00 -3.78 -9.34
C THR A 45 -13.81 -3.78 -10.63
N GLY A 46 -13.26 -4.27 -11.74
CA GLY A 46 -13.96 -4.25 -13.02
C GLY A 46 -13.29 -5.12 -14.07
N LEU A 47 -13.68 -4.89 -15.33
CA LEU A 47 -13.12 -5.56 -16.51
C LEU A 47 -12.55 -4.53 -17.49
N ILE A 48 -11.49 -4.91 -18.20
CA ILE A 48 -10.99 -4.17 -19.37
C ILE A 48 -12.15 -4.04 -20.36
N GLU A 49 -12.48 -2.80 -20.73
CA GLU A 49 -13.59 -2.48 -21.64
C GLU A 49 -14.98 -2.95 -21.16
N GLY A 50 -15.12 -3.27 -19.88
CA GLY A 50 -16.37 -3.77 -19.29
C GLY A 50 -16.90 -2.93 -18.14
N GLY A 51 -17.83 -3.52 -17.39
CA GLY A 51 -18.39 -2.89 -16.20
C GLY A 51 -17.40 -2.80 -15.04
N SER A 52 -17.76 -1.99 -14.05
CA SER A 52 -17.01 -1.87 -12.81
C SER A 52 -17.93 -1.68 -11.61
N THR A 53 -17.41 -2.02 -10.43
CA THR A 53 -18.02 -1.76 -9.12
C THR A 53 -17.09 -0.85 -8.35
N SER A 54 -17.59 0.31 -7.93
CA SER A 54 -16.84 1.28 -7.14
C SER A 54 -17.17 1.15 -5.65
N TYR A 55 -16.14 1.33 -4.84
CA TYR A 55 -16.17 1.33 -3.38
C TYR A 55 -15.66 2.70 -2.91
N PRO A 56 -16.55 3.71 -2.81
CA PRO A 56 -16.17 5.07 -2.47
C PRO A 56 -15.77 5.21 -0.99
N LEU A 57 -15.24 6.38 -0.63
CA LEU A 57 -14.95 6.72 0.76
C LEU A 57 -16.24 6.99 1.56
N PRO A 58 -16.30 6.64 2.86
CA PRO A 58 -15.33 5.81 3.59
C PRO A 58 -15.53 4.32 3.28
N ASN A 59 -14.43 3.61 2.99
CA ASN A 59 -14.46 2.19 2.67
C ASN A 59 -13.96 1.37 3.86
N ALA A 60 -14.84 0.88 4.73
CA ALA A 60 -14.45 0.11 5.91
C ALA A 60 -14.11 -1.36 5.63
N LEU A 61 -14.06 -1.78 4.36
CA LEU A 61 -13.80 -3.18 3.99
C LEU A 61 -12.31 -3.52 4.11
N SER A 62 -12.02 -4.74 4.57
CA SER A 62 -10.67 -5.33 4.52
C SER A 62 -10.46 -6.20 3.28
N THR A 63 -11.55 -6.64 2.64
CA THR A 63 -11.54 -7.46 1.44
C THR A 63 -12.61 -6.99 0.46
N ILE A 64 -12.30 -6.99 -0.82
CA ILE A 64 -13.25 -6.73 -1.90
C ILE A 64 -13.20 -7.92 -2.87
N PRO A 65 -14.38 -8.49 -3.23
CA PRO A 65 -14.45 -9.56 -4.22
C PRO A 65 -13.98 -9.07 -5.59
N GLU A 66 -13.50 -10.01 -6.40
CA GLU A 66 -13.30 -9.80 -7.82
C GLU A 66 -14.61 -9.37 -8.48
N TYR A 67 -14.53 -8.61 -9.58
CA TYR A 67 -15.73 -8.17 -10.28
C TYR A 67 -16.60 -9.37 -10.66
N THR A 68 -17.86 -9.38 -10.19
CA THR A 68 -18.86 -10.44 -10.41
C THR A 68 -18.51 -11.85 -9.88
N MET A 69 -17.48 -12.01 -9.04
CA MET A 69 -17.08 -13.32 -8.51
C MET A 69 -16.82 -13.27 -7.00
N ALA A 70 -17.05 -14.38 -6.31
CA ALA A 70 -16.88 -14.44 -4.86
C ALA A 70 -15.40 -14.47 -4.40
N VAL A 71 -14.45 -14.72 -5.31
CA VAL A 71 -13.01 -14.78 -5.01
C VAL A 71 -12.50 -13.38 -4.65
N THR A 72 -11.62 -13.26 -3.65
CA THR A 72 -11.04 -11.98 -3.25
C THR A 72 -10.12 -11.41 -4.32
N GLY A 73 -10.42 -10.19 -4.79
CA GLY A 73 -9.57 -9.44 -5.72
C GLY A 73 -8.69 -8.39 -5.03
N ILE A 74 -9.20 -7.73 -3.98
CA ILE A 74 -8.43 -6.77 -3.17
C ILE A 74 -8.47 -7.21 -1.71
N GLN A 75 -7.33 -7.20 -1.03
CA GLN A 75 -7.24 -7.60 0.38
C GLN A 75 -6.18 -6.79 1.13
N VAL A 76 -6.55 -6.25 2.29
CA VAL A 76 -5.59 -5.73 3.26
C VAL A 76 -5.06 -6.90 4.10
N ASN A 77 -3.74 -7.08 4.09
CA ASN A 77 -3.07 -8.08 4.90
C ASN A 77 -2.55 -7.43 6.19
N ILE A 78 -3.05 -7.93 7.32
CA ILE A 78 -2.55 -7.60 8.67
C ILE A 78 -1.74 -8.74 9.28
N THR A 79 -1.68 -9.88 8.60
CA THR A 79 -0.87 -11.05 8.94
C THR A 79 -0.14 -11.50 7.69
N SER A 80 1.12 -11.90 7.86
CA SER A 80 1.91 -12.39 6.73
C SER A 80 1.60 -13.86 6.45
N SER A 81 1.46 -14.18 5.17
CA SER A 81 1.37 -15.54 4.63
C SER A 81 2.35 -15.66 3.46
N THR A 82 2.39 -16.81 2.81
CA THR A 82 3.15 -17.01 1.57
C THR A 82 2.25 -16.74 0.37
N ASP A 83 2.70 -15.91 -0.57
CA ASP A 83 1.99 -15.69 -1.83
C ASP A 83 1.90 -17.00 -2.64
N HIS A 84 0.73 -17.26 -3.21
CA HIS A 84 0.46 -18.52 -3.90
C HIS A 84 1.36 -18.73 -5.13
N PHE A 85 1.65 -17.66 -5.88
CA PHE A 85 2.37 -17.75 -7.15
C PHE A 85 3.86 -17.47 -6.97
N GLY A 86 4.20 -16.33 -6.36
CA GLY A 86 5.58 -15.86 -6.25
C GLY A 86 6.36 -16.42 -5.07
N LYS A 87 5.68 -17.13 -4.15
CA LYS A 87 6.26 -17.75 -2.94
C LYS A 87 7.01 -16.80 -2.00
N PHE A 88 6.85 -15.49 -2.18
CA PHE A 88 7.35 -14.47 -1.25
C PHE A 88 6.34 -14.20 -0.12
N PRO A 89 6.76 -13.61 1.02
CA PRO A 89 5.84 -13.18 2.07
C PRO A 89 4.85 -12.10 1.59
N THR A 90 3.57 -12.23 1.93
CA THR A 90 2.54 -11.23 1.56
C THR A 90 2.74 -9.89 2.26
N ILE A 91 3.43 -9.87 3.41
CA ILE A 91 3.91 -8.65 4.06
C ILE A 91 5.45 -8.69 4.00
N PRO A 92 6.09 -7.93 3.08
CA PRO A 92 7.49 -8.11 2.78
C PRO A 92 8.41 -7.41 3.79
N THR A 93 9.67 -7.84 3.82
CA THR A 93 10.79 -7.03 4.32
C THR A 93 11.61 -6.60 3.13
N VAL A 94 11.73 -5.29 2.88
CA VAL A 94 12.45 -4.75 1.71
C VAL A 94 13.58 -3.87 2.21
N ASN A 95 14.80 -4.14 1.74
CA ASN A 95 16.02 -3.41 2.14
C ASN A 95 16.21 -3.29 3.68
N GLY A 96 15.87 -4.36 4.41
CA GLY A 96 15.97 -4.39 5.88
C GLY A 96 14.81 -3.70 6.63
N TYR A 97 13.88 -3.05 5.93
CA TYR A 97 12.67 -2.50 6.53
C TYR A 97 11.55 -3.54 6.55
N ALA A 98 11.10 -3.93 7.74
CA ALA A 98 9.98 -4.85 7.93
C ALA A 98 8.66 -4.07 7.91
N TYR A 99 7.83 -4.33 6.90
CA TYR A 99 6.48 -3.81 6.86
C TYR A 99 5.58 -4.62 7.81
N ASN A 100 4.52 -3.99 8.31
CA ASN A 100 3.52 -4.64 9.17
C ASN A 100 2.20 -4.92 8.46
N TYR A 101 2.00 -4.31 7.29
CA TYR A 101 0.76 -4.33 6.54
C TYR A 101 1.08 -4.31 5.05
N SER A 102 0.19 -4.89 4.25
CA SER A 102 0.25 -4.77 2.80
C SER A 102 -1.15 -4.80 2.20
N ILE A 103 -1.25 -4.47 0.92
CA ILE A 103 -2.45 -4.68 0.13
C ILE A 103 -2.14 -5.64 -1.01
N LYS A 104 -2.98 -6.65 -1.19
CA LYS A 104 -2.99 -7.52 -2.36
C LYS A 104 -3.96 -6.95 -3.38
N LEU A 105 -3.50 -6.82 -4.63
CA LEU A 105 -4.30 -6.54 -5.80
C LEU A 105 -4.13 -7.71 -6.78
N GLY A 106 -5.15 -8.55 -6.91
CA GLY A 106 -5.11 -9.74 -7.76
C GLY A 106 -5.89 -10.90 -7.15
N SER A 107 -6.19 -11.91 -7.95
CA SER A 107 -6.85 -13.14 -7.51
C SER A 107 -6.30 -14.34 -8.28
N SER A 108 -6.57 -15.55 -7.79
CA SER A 108 -6.22 -16.77 -8.54
C SER A 108 -7.06 -16.92 -9.81
N THR A 109 -8.15 -16.16 -9.92
CA THR A 109 -8.99 -16.11 -11.11
C THR A 109 -8.34 -15.37 -12.27
N THR A 110 -7.08 -14.95 -12.23
CA THR A 110 -6.35 -14.50 -13.44
C THR A 110 -5.33 -15.50 -13.96
N SER A 111 -5.07 -16.58 -13.23
CA SER A 111 -4.09 -17.60 -13.63
C SER A 111 -4.72 -18.63 -14.57
N PHE A 112 -4.04 -18.91 -15.69
CA PHE A 112 -4.43 -19.96 -16.62
C PHE A 112 -3.65 -21.24 -16.30
N ASP A 113 -4.33 -22.25 -15.75
CA ASP A 113 -3.74 -23.60 -15.61
C ASP A 113 -3.93 -24.37 -16.93
N LEU A 114 -2.82 -24.67 -17.59
CA LEU A 114 -2.74 -25.49 -18.82
C LEU A 114 -3.33 -26.90 -18.65
N SER A 115 -3.46 -27.38 -17.41
CA SER A 115 -4.00 -28.69 -17.06
C SER A 115 -5.52 -28.65 -16.81
N SER A 116 -6.10 -27.45 -16.69
CA SER A 116 -7.51 -27.23 -16.45
C SER A 116 -8.24 -26.94 -17.77
N GLY A 117 -9.41 -27.56 -17.97
CA GLY A 117 -10.27 -27.28 -19.13
C GLY A 117 -11.07 -25.97 -19.00
N ASP A 118 -10.97 -25.31 -17.85
CA ASP A 118 -11.76 -24.12 -17.54
C ASP A 118 -11.06 -22.87 -18.07
N ARG A 119 -11.74 -22.18 -18.98
CA ARG A 119 -11.27 -20.90 -19.49
C ARG A 119 -11.33 -19.87 -18.36
N ASN A 120 -10.17 -19.36 -17.98
CA ASN A 120 -10.09 -18.22 -17.09
C ASN A 120 -10.73 -16.97 -17.74
N PRO A 121 -11.64 -16.25 -17.06
CA PRO A 121 -12.29 -15.06 -17.64
C PRO A 121 -11.33 -13.89 -17.93
N GLY A 122 -10.18 -13.81 -17.25
CA GLY A 122 -9.13 -12.81 -17.49
C GLY A 122 -9.63 -11.36 -17.41
N GLY A 123 -8.77 -10.40 -17.82
CA GLY A 123 -9.19 -9.02 -18.05
C GLY A 123 -9.66 -8.21 -16.84
N PHE A 124 -9.41 -8.69 -15.61
CA PHE A 124 -9.82 -7.98 -14.40
C PHE A 124 -8.95 -6.75 -14.11
N ILE A 125 -9.60 -5.64 -13.77
CA ILE A 125 -8.95 -4.40 -13.33
C ILE A 125 -9.24 -4.18 -11.85
N ARG A 126 -8.22 -3.73 -11.11
CA ARG A 126 -8.31 -3.39 -9.70
C ARG A 126 -7.58 -2.08 -9.47
N THR A 127 -8.26 -1.15 -8.82
CA THR A 127 -7.69 0.16 -8.52
C THR A 127 -7.93 0.47 -7.05
N VAL A 128 -6.94 1.05 -6.40
CA VAL A 128 -7.09 1.70 -5.09
C VAL A 128 -6.53 3.11 -5.17
N SER A 129 -7.20 4.05 -4.50
CA SER A 129 -6.83 5.47 -4.53
C SER A 129 -6.91 6.07 -3.14
N TYR A 130 -5.86 6.78 -2.75
CA TYR A 130 -5.81 7.59 -1.53
C TYR A 130 -5.53 9.04 -1.91
N ARG A 131 -6.24 9.98 -1.29
CA ARG A 131 -6.02 11.41 -1.49
C ARG A 131 -5.39 12.03 -0.25
N ILE A 132 -4.23 12.67 -0.43
CA ILE A 132 -3.50 13.38 0.63
C ILE A 132 -3.56 14.87 0.35
N ASN A 133 -3.79 15.66 1.40
CA ASN A 133 -3.50 17.08 1.37
C ASN A 133 -2.06 17.26 1.88
N VAL A 134 -1.12 17.53 0.98
CA VAL A 134 0.29 17.76 1.35
C VAL A 134 0.39 19.12 2.05
N PRO A 135 0.89 19.18 3.30
CA PRO A 135 1.10 20.46 3.99
C PRO A 135 2.05 21.37 3.20
N ALA A 136 1.88 22.68 3.34
CA ALA A 136 2.86 23.62 2.81
C ALA A 136 4.22 23.39 3.51
N GLY A 137 5.25 23.14 2.71
CA GLY A 137 6.63 22.99 3.17
C GLY A 137 7.59 23.86 2.35
N PRO A 138 8.87 23.92 2.72
CA PRO A 138 9.90 24.56 1.93
C PRO A 138 9.89 24.03 0.49
N ALA A 139 10.02 24.91 -0.50
CA ALA A 139 9.93 24.54 -1.93
C ALA A 139 11.07 23.61 -2.40
N ASP A 140 12.16 23.56 -1.63
CA ASP A 140 13.35 22.74 -1.85
C ASP A 140 13.28 21.36 -1.17
N VAL A 141 12.27 21.10 -0.33
CA VAL A 141 12.09 19.81 0.36
C VAL A 141 10.85 19.11 -0.20
N PRO A 142 11.01 18.09 -1.08
CA PRO A 142 9.86 17.40 -1.65
C PRO A 142 9.14 16.53 -0.61
N TYR A 143 7.81 16.49 -0.70
CA TYR A 143 7.03 15.48 -0.01
C TYR A 143 7.27 14.13 -0.68
N THR A 144 7.75 13.15 0.09
CA THR A 144 8.09 11.82 -0.42
C THR A 144 7.17 10.75 0.14
N MET A 145 6.79 9.80 -0.70
CA MET A 145 6.13 8.57 -0.31
C MET A 145 6.88 7.39 -0.90
N THR A 146 7.11 6.36 -0.10
CA THR A 146 7.80 5.14 -0.54
C THR A 146 6.88 3.95 -0.33
N TYR A 147 6.57 3.25 -1.40
CA TYR A 147 5.87 1.96 -1.36
C TYR A 147 6.78 0.86 -1.89
N ALA A 148 6.82 -0.25 -1.17
CA ALA A 148 7.38 -1.49 -1.67
C ALA A 148 6.27 -2.31 -2.33
N TYR A 149 6.61 -2.97 -3.44
CA TYR A 149 5.71 -3.90 -4.11
C TYR A 149 6.46 -5.18 -4.49
N ALA A 150 5.71 -6.28 -4.53
CA ALA A 150 6.12 -7.53 -5.16
C ALA A 150 5.04 -7.89 -6.18
N LEU A 151 5.46 -8.29 -7.37
CA LEU A 151 4.57 -8.56 -8.48
C LEU A 151 4.90 -9.92 -9.08
N VAL A 152 3.86 -10.66 -9.44
CA VAL A 152 3.98 -11.87 -10.25
C VAL A 152 3.37 -11.58 -11.62
N LEU A 153 4.17 -11.79 -12.66
CA LEU A 153 3.74 -11.72 -14.05
C LEU A 153 3.76 -13.14 -14.60
N GLU A 154 2.59 -13.75 -14.76
CA GLU A 154 2.48 -15.09 -15.31
C GLU A 154 2.48 -15.03 -16.84
N ASN A 155 3.48 -15.66 -17.47
CA ASN A 155 3.50 -15.85 -18.91
C ASN A 155 2.81 -17.18 -19.26
N GLY A 156 1.48 -17.24 -19.11
CA GLY A 156 0.67 -18.45 -19.33
C GLY A 156 0.76 -19.02 -20.75
N THR A 157 -0.32 -18.91 -21.54
CA THR A 157 -0.33 -19.30 -22.98
C THR A 157 -0.03 -18.15 -23.93
N HIS A 158 0.44 -17.01 -23.42
CA HIS A 158 0.65 -15.81 -24.22
C HIS A 158 1.78 -15.99 -25.23
N ASN A 159 1.59 -15.45 -26.43
CA ASN A 159 2.68 -15.34 -27.40
C ASN A 159 3.77 -14.41 -26.84
N SER A 160 5.02 -14.53 -27.32
CA SER A 160 6.14 -13.71 -26.80
C SER A 160 5.94 -12.20 -26.91
N ASN A 161 5.09 -11.73 -27.82
CA ASN A 161 4.72 -10.32 -27.98
C ASN A 161 3.51 -9.90 -27.12
N GLU A 162 2.89 -10.83 -26.40
CA GLU A 162 1.73 -10.62 -25.51
C GLU A 162 2.11 -10.81 -24.03
N GLN A 163 3.40 -10.95 -23.73
CA GLN A 163 3.86 -11.14 -22.36
C GLN A 163 3.46 -9.94 -21.48
N PRO A 164 3.03 -10.19 -20.23
CA PRO A 164 2.72 -9.11 -19.31
C PRO A 164 3.91 -8.17 -19.11
N LEU A 165 3.65 -6.86 -19.16
CA LEU A 165 4.64 -5.83 -18.91
C LEU A 165 4.31 -5.09 -17.61
N PHE A 166 5.35 -4.55 -16.98
CA PHE A 166 5.22 -3.74 -15.79
C PHE A 166 5.72 -2.31 -16.03
N LYS A 167 5.00 -1.34 -15.44
CA LYS A 167 5.38 0.06 -15.40
C LYS A 167 5.08 0.62 -14.01
N ALA A 168 6.08 1.27 -13.41
CA ALA A 168 5.99 2.02 -12.15
C ALA A 168 6.04 3.53 -12.41
#